data_AF-A0A2E5ANE7-F1
#
_entry.id   AF-A0A2E5ANE7-F1
#
_cell.length_a   1.000
_cell.length_b   1.000
_cell.length_c   1.000
_cell.angle_alpha   90.00
_cell.angle_beta   90.00
_cell.angle_gamma   90.00
#
_symmetry.space_group_name_H-M   'P 1'
#
loop_
_entity.id
_entity.type
_entity.pdbx_description
1 polymer ?
#
loop_
_entity_poly.entity_id
_entity_poly.type
_entity_poly.pdbx_seq_one_letter_code
_entity_poly.pdbx_strand_id
1 'polypeptide(L)'
;MKKIFGLLALVFVLFSCAVKVPFTNEVRQEFGLDSEEKMRKVQFFTSSTIILKQVAQSSSETTTDDSGVLVSSSTDKSETIIIPANSKCIFESFGSNKEINIRFELGENKYLSFKSKSNKLRDRYYFVANWSASGGPELMYGNKKCKVDMMRGAARSSYIIVSRKRLQKNKRKERVVGGMKV
;
A
#
# COMPACT_ATOMS: atom_id res chain seq x y z
N MET A 1 -26.75 49.37 -11.87
CA MET A 1 -26.55 48.14 -11.06
C MET A 1 -26.75 46.86 -11.88
N LYS A 2 -25.91 46.62 -12.90
CA LYS A 2 -25.99 45.42 -13.77
C LYS A 2 -24.65 44.70 -13.98
N LYS A 3 -23.56 45.21 -13.40
CA LYS A 3 -22.19 44.67 -13.58
C LYS A 3 -21.68 43.80 -12.43
N ILE A 4 -22.49 43.60 -11.37
CA ILE A 4 -22.12 42.78 -10.20
C ILE A 4 -22.54 41.31 -10.36
N PHE A 5 -23.46 41.00 -11.28
CA PHE A 5 -23.95 39.64 -11.50
C PHE A 5 -22.99 38.72 -12.28
N GLY A 6 -21.94 39.26 -12.91
CA GLY A 6 -20.96 38.48 -13.66
C GLY A 6 -19.81 37.89 -12.82
N LEU A 7 -19.56 38.44 -11.62
CA LEU A 7 -18.43 38.04 -10.77
C LEU A 7 -18.77 36.88 -9.82
N LEU A 8 -20.06 36.55 -9.65
CA LEU A 8 -20.52 35.53 -8.70
C LEU A 8 -20.60 34.12 -9.33
N ALA A 9 -20.42 33.99 -10.65
CA ALA A 9 -20.48 32.71 -11.35
C ALA A 9 -19.16 31.91 -11.34
N LEU A 10 -18.05 32.50 -10.87
CA LEU A 10 -16.71 31.90 -10.97
C LEU A 10 -16.25 31.15 -9.70
N VAL A 11 -17.05 31.13 -8.63
CA VAL A 11 -16.62 30.59 -7.31
C VAL A 11 -17.09 29.15 -7.05
N PHE A 12 -17.90 28.54 -7.92
CA PHE A 12 -18.49 27.21 -7.68
C PHE A 12 -17.86 26.03 -8.43
N VAL A 13 -16.54 26.07 -8.71
CA VAL A 13 -15.83 24.84 -9.08
C VAL A 13 -15.49 24.07 -7.80
N LEU A 14 -16.50 23.42 -7.21
CA LEU A 14 -16.30 22.44 -6.14
C LEU A 14 -15.61 21.22 -6.75
N PHE A 15 -14.28 21.27 -6.83
CA PHE A 15 -13.44 20.12 -7.16
C PHE A 15 -13.73 19.00 -6.16
N SER A 16 -14.50 17.99 -6.57
CA SER A 16 -14.62 16.72 -5.85
C SER A 16 -13.31 15.94 -6.04
N CYS A 17 -12.26 16.38 -5.34
CA CYS A 17 -11.01 15.65 -5.22
C CYS A 17 -11.27 14.37 -4.41
N ALA A 18 -10.78 13.23 -4.90
CA ALA A 18 -10.82 12.00 -4.13
C ALA A 18 -9.97 12.18 -2.87
N VAL A 19 -10.51 11.79 -1.72
CA VAL A 19 -9.82 11.87 -0.42
C VAL A 19 -9.16 10.53 -0.13
N LYS A 20 -7.90 10.56 0.29
CA LYS A 20 -7.18 9.37 0.72
C LYS A 20 -7.63 8.96 2.12
N VAL A 21 -8.06 7.70 2.27
CA VAL A 21 -8.51 7.12 3.54
C VAL A 21 -7.81 5.79 3.81
N PRO A 22 -7.58 5.40 5.08
CA PRO A 22 -7.07 4.08 5.39
C PRO A 22 -7.95 2.99 4.78
N PHE A 23 -7.33 1.96 4.22
CA PHE A 23 -8.07 0.76 3.84
C PHE A 23 -8.40 -0.03 5.11
N THR A 24 -9.68 -0.32 5.31
CA THR A 24 -10.23 -1.03 6.48
C THR A 24 -11.26 -2.05 6.03
N ASN A 25 -11.69 -2.92 6.95
CA ASN A 25 -12.78 -3.86 6.68
C ASN A 25 -14.11 -3.14 6.39
N GLU A 26 -14.35 -1.98 7.01
CA GLU A 26 -15.51 -1.11 6.74
C GLU A 26 -15.49 -0.62 5.28
N VAL A 27 -14.34 -0.12 4.80
CA VAL A 27 -14.16 0.27 3.40
C VAL A 27 -14.30 -0.93 2.47
N ARG A 28 -13.72 -2.08 2.83
CA ARG A 28 -13.84 -3.31 2.04
C ARG A 28 -15.31 -3.70 1.84
N GLN A 29 -16.10 -3.69 2.92
CA GLN A 29 -17.53 -4.04 2.88
C GLN A 29 -18.37 -2.99 2.16
N GLU A 30 -18.15 -1.69 2.42
CA GLU A 30 -18.89 -0.58 1.77
C GLU A 30 -18.78 -0.66 0.24
N PHE A 31 -17.62 -1.05 -0.28
CA PHE A 31 -17.34 -1.14 -1.71
C PHE A 31 -17.43 -2.58 -2.27
N GLY A 32 -17.82 -3.56 -1.44
CA GLY A 32 -18.00 -4.96 -1.84
C GLY A 32 -16.73 -5.61 -2.41
N LEU A 33 -15.56 -5.30 -1.83
CA LEU A 33 -14.23 -5.69 -2.29
C LEU A 33 -13.82 -7.09 -1.80
N ASP A 34 -14.69 -8.07 -1.99
CA ASP A 34 -14.53 -9.41 -1.43
C ASP A 34 -13.83 -10.40 -2.37
N SER A 35 -13.74 -10.08 -3.66
CA SER A 35 -13.05 -10.90 -4.67
C SER A 35 -11.74 -10.27 -5.14
N GLU A 36 -10.81 -11.11 -5.62
CA GLU A 36 -9.57 -10.63 -6.23
C GLU A 36 -9.82 -9.70 -7.42
N GLU A 37 -10.77 -10.04 -8.28
CA GLU A 37 -11.11 -9.25 -9.47
C GLU A 37 -11.48 -7.80 -9.09
N LYS A 38 -12.24 -7.62 -8.02
CA LYS A 38 -12.61 -6.28 -7.53
C LYS A 38 -11.43 -5.59 -6.86
N MET A 39 -10.64 -6.31 -6.07
CA MET A 39 -9.44 -5.77 -5.42
C MET A 39 -8.40 -5.28 -6.44
N ARG A 40 -8.22 -5.97 -7.57
CA ARG A 40 -7.31 -5.56 -8.66
C ARG A 40 -7.70 -4.24 -9.33
N LYS A 41 -8.98 -3.83 -9.23
CA LYS A 41 -9.47 -2.55 -9.76
C LYS A 41 -9.19 -1.36 -8.82
N VAL A 42 -8.66 -1.61 -7.62
CA VAL A 42 -8.39 -0.58 -6.60
C VAL A 42 -6.94 -0.12 -6.69
N GLN A 43 -6.74 1.20 -6.75
CA GLN A 43 -5.42 1.81 -6.56
C GLN A 43 -5.15 1.98 -5.06
N PHE A 44 -4.12 1.30 -4.56
CA PHE A 44 -3.64 1.43 -3.19
C PHE A 44 -2.46 2.40 -3.11
N PHE A 45 -2.19 2.85 -1.89
CA PHE A 45 -1.05 3.67 -1.54
C PHE A 45 -0.48 3.25 -0.18
N THR A 46 0.82 3.47 0.04
CA THR A 46 1.43 3.40 1.38
C THR A 46 1.17 4.68 2.17
N SER A 47 0.95 4.56 3.47
CA SER A 47 0.84 5.71 4.38
C SER A 47 2.20 6.29 4.81
N SER A 48 3.26 5.49 4.75
CA SER A 48 4.60 5.86 5.23
C SER A 48 5.68 5.18 4.42
N THR A 49 6.88 5.76 4.43
CA THR A 49 8.04 5.20 3.76
C THR A 49 8.46 3.88 4.43
N ILE A 50 8.65 2.85 3.61
CA ILE A 50 9.20 1.54 3.99
C ILE A 50 10.55 1.40 3.29
N ILE A 51 11.59 1.05 4.05
CA ILE A 51 12.94 0.86 3.51
C ILE A 51 13.39 -0.55 3.87
N LEU A 52 13.82 -1.30 2.86
CA LEU A 52 14.30 -2.66 2.99
C LEU A 52 15.76 -2.71 2.55
N LYS A 53 16.58 -3.43 3.31
CA LYS A 53 17.98 -3.71 2.96
C LYS A 53 18.10 -5.19 2.69
N GLN A 54 18.51 -5.56 1.48
CA GLN A 54 18.80 -6.95 1.17
C GLN A 54 19.95 -7.42 2.07
N VAL A 55 19.78 -8.59 2.69
CA VAL A 55 20.88 -9.24 3.40
C VAL A 55 21.92 -9.65 2.35
N ALA A 56 23.16 -9.17 2.50
CA ALA A 56 24.25 -9.52 1.60
C ALA A 56 24.41 -11.05 1.57
N GLN A 57 24.50 -11.60 0.36
CA GLN A 57 24.83 -13.00 0.17
C GLN A 57 26.32 -13.03 -0.15
N SER A 58 27.14 -13.27 0.86
CA SER A 58 28.59 -13.32 0.70
C SER A 58 28.96 -14.53 -0.17
N SER A 59 29.37 -14.28 -1.41
CA SER A 59 30.14 -15.25 -2.19
C SER A 59 31.60 -15.02 -1.83
N SER A 60 32.18 -15.97 -1.10
CA SER A 60 33.63 -16.01 -0.87
C SER A 60 34.21 -16.92 -1.93
N GLU A 61 35.01 -16.36 -2.84
CA GLU A 61 35.85 -17.17 -3.72
C GLU A 61 37.25 -17.20 -3.12
N THR A 62 37.71 -18.41 -2.82
CA THR A 62 39.10 -18.68 -2.44
C THR A 62 39.80 -19.27 -3.65
N THR A 63 40.74 -18.53 -4.22
CA THR A 63 41.58 -19.01 -5.33
C THR A 63 43.04 -18.93 -4.91
N THR A 64 43.88 -19.71 -5.58
CA THR A 64 45.33 -19.60 -5.46
C THR A 64 45.80 -18.88 -6.71
N ASP A 65 46.57 -17.79 -6.55
CA ASP A 65 47.15 -17.11 -7.70
C ASP A 65 48.32 -17.90 -8.31
N ASP A 66 48.84 -17.42 -9.44
CA ASP A 66 49.95 -18.05 -10.17
C ASP A 66 51.26 -18.14 -9.36
N SER A 67 51.32 -17.48 -8.18
CA SER A 67 52.45 -17.51 -7.26
C SER A 67 52.23 -18.42 -6.04
N GLY A 68 51.10 -19.12 -5.96
CA GLY A 68 50.79 -20.03 -4.86
C GLY A 68 50.17 -19.33 -3.64
N VAL A 69 49.80 -18.05 -3.74
CA VAL A 69 49.22 -17.29 -2.64
C VAL A 69 47.72 -17.50 -2.60
N LEU A 70 47.19 -17.79 -1.39
CA LEU A 70 45.75 -17.88 -1.16
C LEU A 70 45.15 -16.47 -1.23
N VAL A 71 44.34 -16.21 -2.25
CA VAL A 71 43.60 -14.97 -2.43
C VAL A 71 42.13 -15.22 -2.11
N SER A 72 41.61 -14.46 -1.14
CA SER A 72 40.18 -14.39 -0.87
C SER A 72 39.63 -13.10 -1.44
N SER A 73 38.62 -13.19 -2.28
CA SER A 73 37.86 -12.02 -2.73
C SER A 73 36.41 -12.13 -2.26
N SER A 74 35.91 -11.04 -1.67
CA SER A 74 34.54 -10.90 -1.21
C SER A 74 33.90 -9.72 -1.94
N THR A 75 32.80 -9.96 -2.66
CA THR A 75 32.00 -8.90 -3.28
C THR A 75 30.63 -8.84 -2.62
N ASP A 76 30.39 -7.81 -1.79
CA ASP A 76 29.08 -7.59 -1.17
C ASP A 76 28.18 -6.75 -2.08
N LYS A 77 27.35 -7.39 -2.91
CA LYS A 77 26.24 -6.70 -3.57
C LYS A 77 25.05 -6.65 -2.62
N SER A 78 24.87 -5.53 -1.93
CA SER A 78 23.67 -5.26 -1.13
C SER A 78 22.79 -4.22 -1.81
N GLU A 79 21.51 -4.53 -1.95
CA GLU A 79 20.50 -3.65 -2.55
C GLU A 79 19.66 -2.99 -1.46
N THR A 80 19.36 -1.69 -1.60
CA THR A 80 18.41 -0.99 -0.73
C THR A 80 17.17 -0.64 -1.54
N ILE A 81 16.01 -1.15 -1.10
CA ILE A 81 14.72 -0.90 -1.71
C ILE A 81 14.01 0.16 -0.88
N ILE A 82 13.67 1.28 -1.51
CA ILE A 82 12.96 2.39 -0.87
C ILE A 82 11.58 2.48 -1.48
N ILE A 83 10.55 2.30 -0.66
CA ILE A 83 9.14 2.49 -1.03
C ILE A 83 8.67 3.77 -0.32
N PRO A 84 8.61 4.92 -1.01
CA PRO A 84 8.14 6.16 -0.44
C PRO A 84 6.73 6.08 0.14
N ALA A 85 6.40 7.00 1.04
CA ALA A 85 5.02 7.27 1.40
C ALA A 85 4.22 7.70 0.16
N ASN A 86 2.93 7.35 0.12
CA ASN A 86 2.04 7.61 -1.01
C ASN A 86 2.45 6.96 -2.34
N SER A 87 3.33 5.96 -2.32
CA SER A 87 3.64 5.17 -3.51
C SER A 87 2.40 4.42 -3.99
N LYS A 88 2.07 4.56 -5.28
CA LYS A 88 1.01 3.79 -5.93
C LYS A 88 1.38 2.32 -5.93
N CYS A 89 0.44 1.47 -5.56
CA CYS A 89 0.60 0.02 -5.55
C CYS A 89 -0.72 -0.69 -5.84
N ILE A 90 -0.62 -1.97 -6.20
CA ILE A 90 -1.75 -2.77 -6.66
C ILE A 90 -1.89 -4.06 -5.85
N PHE A 91 -3.10 -4.61 -5.85
CA PHE A 91 -3.37 -5.91 -5.26
C PHE A 91 -2.68 -7.03 -6.03
N GLU A 92 -1.96 -7.88 -5.29
CA GLU A 92 -1.32 -9.09 -5.80
C GLU A 92 -2.21 -10.31 -5.61
N SER A 93 -2.54 -10.60 -4.35
CA SER A 93 -3.27 -11.79 -3.93
C SER A 93 -3.70 -11.66 -2.46
N PHE A 94 -4.57 -12.55 -2.01
CA PHE A 94 -4.79 -12.75 -0.57
C PHE A 94 -3.75 -13.72 0.00
N GLY A 95 -3.23 -13.41 1.18
CA GLY A 95 -2.34 -14.31 1.92
C GLY A 95 -3.11 -15.35 2.74
N SER A 96 -2.41 -16.40 3.16
CA SER A 96 -2.98 -17.54 3.89
C SER A 96 -3.55 -17.17 5.27
N ASN A 97 -3.07 -16.10 5.90
CA ASN A 97 -3.55 -15.65 7.20
C ASN A 97 -4.26 -14.30 7.13
N LYS A 98 -5.09 -14.11 6.09
CA LYS A 98 -5.89 -12.88 5.85
C LYS A 98 -5.03 -11.64 5.55
N GLU A 99 -3.79 -11.83 5.12
CA GLU A 99 -3.00 -10.75 4.53
C GLU A 99 -3.60 -10.32 3.19
N ILE A 100 -3.28 -9.08 2.82
CA ILE A 100 -3.41 -8.56 1.47
C ILE A 100 -2.00 -8.32 0.97
N ASN A 101 -1.63 -9.03 -0.08
CA ASN A 101 -0.34 -8.86 -0.73
C ASN A 101 -0.44 -7.71 -1.73
N ILE A 102 0.52 -6.80 -1.67
CA ILE A 102 0.51 -5.55 -2.43
C ILE A 102 1.84 -5.43 -3.19
N ARG A 103 1.73 -5.29 -4.52
CA ARG A 103 2.86 -5.19 -5.44
C ARG A 103 3.19 -3.72 -5.73
N PHE A 104 4.47 -3.39 -5.74
CA PHE A 104 5.00 -2.02 -5.97
C PHE A 104 5.79 -1.89 -7.26
N GLU A 105 6.30 -3.01 -7.79
CA GLU A 105 7.10 -3.08 -9.00
C GLU A 105 6.88 -4.41 -9.72
N LEU A 106 7.40 -4.53 -10.95
CA LEU A 106 7.30 -5.77 -11.74
C LEU A 106 8.24 -6.85 -11.19
N GLY A 107 7.82 -8.09 -11.38
CA GLY A 107 8.58 -9.30 -11.07
C GLY A 107 7.90 -10.19 -10.03
N GLU A 108 8.38 -11.44 -9.98
CA GLU A 108 7.80 -12.47 -9.13
C GLU A 108 8.15 -12.23 -7.65
N ASN A 109 7.19 -12.51 -6.76
CA ASN A 109 7.35 -12.39 -5.31
C ASN A 109 7.83 -11.01 -4.81
N LYS A 110 7.67 -9.96 -5.62
CA LYS A 110 7.99 -8.56 -5.28
C LYS A 110 6.77 -7.82 -4.73
N TYR A 111 6.21 -8.38 -3.67
CA TYR A 111 5.07 -7.80 -2.94
C TYR A 111 5.38 -7.68 -1.45
N LEU A 112 4.65 -6.79 -0.77
CA LEU A 112 4.62 -6.71 0.69
C LEU A 112 3.23 -7.09 1.19
N SER A 113 3.19 -7.78 2.33
CA SER A 113 1.94 -8.19 2.95
C SER A 113 1.45 -7.16 3.96
N PHE A 114 0.13 -6.94 3.99
CA PHE A 114 -0.53 -6.07 4.95
C PHE A 114 -1.68 -6.80 5.62
N LYS A 115 -1.85 -6.63 6.94
CA LYS A 115 -2.85 -7.36 7.73
C LYS A 115 -3.51 -6.49 8.78
N SER A 116 -4.79 -6.76 9.00
CA SER A 116 -5.55 -6.18 10.10
C SER A 116 -5.17 -6.84 11.44
N LYS A 117 -4.93 -6.04 12.48
CA LYS A 117 -4.47 -6.55 13.79
C LYS A 117 -5.50 -7.44 14.49
N SER A 118 -6.75 -7.00 14.54
CA SER A 118 -7.84 -7.73 15.23
C SER A 118 -9.01 -8.06 14.31
N ASN A 119 -8.86 -7.80 13.01
CA ASN A 119 -9.90 -8.03 12.00
C ASN A 119 -11.24 -7.31 12.29
N LYS A 120 -11.22 -6.22 13.06
CA LYS A 120 -12.41 -5.40 13.32
C LYS A 120 -12.72 -4.48 12.12
N LEU A 121 -13.94 -3.95 12.05
CA LEU A 121 -14.40 -3.12 10.93
C LEU A 121 -13.47 -1.92 10.64
N ARG A 122 -13.02 -1.22 11.68
CA ARG A 122 -12.19 -0.01 11.55
C ARG A 122 -10.68 -0.27 11.59
N ASP A 123 -10.27 -1.53 11.66
CA ASP A 123 -8.86 -1.85 11.71
C ASP A 123 -8.21 -1.55 10.36
N ARG A 124 -7.06 -0.87 10.43
CA ARG A 124 -6.20 -0.64 9.27
C ARG A 124 -5.41 -1.90 8.95
N TYR A 125 -5.04 -2.04 7.68
CA TYR A 125 -4.15 -3.10 7.22
C TYR A 125 -2.70 -2.63 7.32
N TYR A 126 -2.00 -3.09 8.36
CA TYR A 126 -0.62 -2.71 8.66
C TYR A 126 0.39 -3.62 7.99
N PHE A 127 1.55 -3.07 7.66
CA PHE A 127 2.68 -3.77 7.09
C PHE A 127 3.12 -4.96 7.96
N VAL A 128 3.31 -6.12 7.34
CA VAL A 128 3.71 -7.36 7.98
C VAL A 128 5.18 -7.63 7.71
N ALA A 129 5.92 -7.89 8.79
CA ALA A 129 7.28 -8.41 8.78
C ALA A 129 7.45 -9.33 10.00
N ASN A 130 8.51 -10.14 10.03
CA ASN A 130 8.91 -10.82 11.24
C ASN A 130 9.56 -9.81 12.20
N TRP A 131 8.73 -9.20 13.04
CA TRP A 131 9.15 -8.15 13.98
C TRP A 131 9.99 -8.65 15.16
N SER A 132 10.03 -9.96 15.40
CA SER A 132 10.73 -10.61 16.51
C SER A 132 12.01 -11.32 16.09
N ALA A 133 12.43 -11.17 14.83
CA ALA A 133 13.64 -11.82 14.33
C ALA A 133 14.91 -11.33 15.05
N SER A 134 15.84 -12.28 15.25
CA SER A 134 17.19 -11.96 15.74
C SER A 134 17.92 -11.06 14.73
N GLY A 135 18.58 -10.01 15.20
CA GLY A 135 19.24 -9.01 14.35
C GLY A 135 18.27 -8.05 13.64
N GLY A 136 17.05 -7.90 14.14
CA GLY A 136 16.08 -6.90 13.68
C GLY A 136 15.05 -7.43 12.67
N PRO A 137 13.97 -6.66 12.40
CA PRO A 137 12.83 -7.15 11.64
C PRO A 137 13.17 -7.55 10.21
N GLU A 138 12.56 -8.63 9.71
CA GLU A 138 12.90 -9.19 8.40
C GLU A 138 11.70 -9.75 7.64
N LEU A 139 11.87 -9.91 6.32
CA LEU A 139 10.89 -10.50 5.41
C LEU A 139 11.56 -11.01 4.12
N MET A 140 10.77 -11.69 3.28
CA MET A 140 11.18 -12.06 1.92
C MET A 140 10.61 -11.08 0.90
N TYR A 141 11.44 -10.62 -0.03
CA TYR A 141 11.05 -9.74 -1.14
C TYR A 141 11.81 -10.15 -2.41
N GLY A 142 11.09 -10.50 -3.48
CA GLY A 142 11.70 -11.00 -4.71
C GLY A 142 12.59 -12.22 -4.47
N ASN A 143 12.13 -13.17 -3.65
CA ASN A 143 12.88 -14.37 -3.21
C ASN A 143 14.18 -14.09 -2.44
N LYS A 144 14.44 -12.83 -2.04
CA LYS A 144 15.61 -12.44 -1.26
C LYS A 144 15.20 -12.08 0.16
N LYS A 145 16.06 -12.41 1.12
CA LYS A 145 15.89 -12.01 2.52
C LYS A 145 16.24 -10.54 2.68
N CYS A 146 15.34 -9.76 3.29
CA CYS A 146 15.53 -8.34 3.53
C CYS A 146 15.32 -8.01 5.02
N LYS A 147 16.14 -7.11 5.56
CA LYS A 147 15.93 -6.44 6.84
C LYS A 147 15.14 -5.15 6.64
N VAL A 148 14.24 -4.84 7.56
CA VAL A 148 13.50 -3.58 7.57
C VAL A 148 14.33 -2.51 8.27
N ASP A 149 14.57 -1.38 7.61
CA ASP A 149 15.24 -0.24 8.23
C ASP A 149 14.26 0.49 9.17
N MET A 150 14.55 0.41 10.47
CA MET A 150 13.74 0.99 11.53
C MET A 150 14.09 2.44 11.86
N MET A 151 15.18 2.98 11.31
CA MET A 151 15.71 4.30 11.67
C MET A 151 15.30 5.37 10.66
N ARG A 152 15.26 5.02 9.37
CA ARG A 152 15.01 5.96 8.26
C ARG A 152 13.58 5.94 7.73
N GLY A 153 12.73 5.05 8.24
CA GLY A 153 11.35 4.88 7.81
C GLY A 153 10.40 4.66 8.99
N ALA A 154 9.10 4.57 8.69
CA ALA A 154 8.06 4.33 9.69
C ALA A 154 7.30 3.02 9.37
N ALA A 155 8.06 1.98 9.05
CA ALA A 155 7.54 0.72 8.54
C ALA A 155 6.54 0.05 9.50
N ARG A 156 6.83 0.03 10.81
CA ARG A 156 5.96 -0.63 11.82
C ARG A 156 4.57 -0.03 11.94
N SER A 157 4.44 1.28 11.69
CA SER A 157 3.16 1.99 11.69
C SER A 157 2.57 2.13 10.29
N SER A 158 3.27 1.68 9.24
CA SER A 158 2.80 1.80 7.87
C SER A 158 1.59 0.90 7.63
N TYR A 159 0.55 1.47 7.05
CA TYR A 159 -0.67 0.82 6.57
C TYR A 159 -1.00 1.23 5.12
N ILE A 160 -1.88 0.48 4.47
CA ILE A 160 -2.37 0.81 3.12
C ILE A 160 -3.57 1.76 3.13
N ILE A 161 -3.62 2.59 2.11
CA ILE A 161 -4.59 3.67 1.88
C ILE A 161 -5.26 3.45 0.52
N VAL A 162 -6.50 3.91 0.37
CA VAL A 162 -7.20 3.99 -0.91
C VAL A 162 -7.74 5.40 -1.17
N SER A 163 -7.94 5.75 -2.43
CA SER A 163 -8.61 7.00 -2.81
C SER A 163 -10.12 6.81 -2.83
N ARG A 164 -10.84 7.54 -1.97
CA ARG A 164 -12.30 7.54 -1.89
C ARG A 164 -12.86 8.80 -2.55
N LYS A 165 -13.70 8.64 -3.58
CA LYS A 165 -14.48 9.74 -4.14
C LYS A 165 -15.93 9.61 -3.70
N ARG A 166 -16.46 10.63 -3.02
CA ARG A 166 -17.87 10.67 -2.64
C ARG A 166 -18.70 11.06 -3.86
N LEU A 167 -19.28 10.09 -4.54
CA LEU A 167 -20.34 10.35 -5.51
C LEU A 167 -21.64 10.59 -4.73
N GLN A 168 -22.02 11.85 -4.56
CA GLN A 168 -23.34 12.24 -4.06
C GLN A 168 -24.40 11.84 -5.09
N LYS A 169 -24.81 10.57 -5.08
CA LYS A 169 -25.94 10.09 -5.88
C LYS A 169 -27.22 10.31 -5.07
N ASN A 170 -27.67 11.56 -4.97
CA ASN A 170 -29.00 11.89 -4.44
C ASN A 170 -30.06 11.31 -5.40
N LYS A 171 -30.38 10.02 -5.28
CA LYS A 171 -31.56 9.43 -5.89
C LYS A 171 -32.78 9.78 -5.05
N ARG A 172 -33.20 11.05 -5.09
CA ARG A 172 -34.47 11.46 -4.49
C ARG A 172 -35.59 11.09 -5.46
N LYS A 173 -36.35 10.04 -5.15
CA LYS A 173 -37.60 9.73 -5.82
C LYS A 173 -38.70 10.53 -5.13
N GLU A 174 -38.87 11.78 -5.55
CA GLU A 174 -39.96 12.62 -5.06
C GLU A 174 -41.22 12.28 -5.87
N ARG A 175 -42.33 12.03 -5.17
CA ARG A 175 -43.66 11.95 -5.78
C ARG A 175 -44.58 12.91 -5.07
N VAL A 176 -45.36 13.65 -5.84
CA VAL A 176 -46.48 14.44 -5.34
C VAL A 176 -47.73 13.59 -5.48
N VAL A 177 -48.52 13.49 -4.41
CA VAL A 177 -49.83 12.80 -4.42
C VAL A 177 -50.93 13.84 -4.24
N GLY A 178 -51.89 13.84 -5.17
CA GLY A 178 -52.90 14.90 -5.31
C GLY A 178 -54.15 14.77 -4.44
N GLY A 179 -54.09 13.99 -3.34
CA GLY A 179 -55.26 13.70 -2.50
C GLY A 179 -56.39 12.98 -3.26
N MET A 180 -57.42 12.53 -2.55
CA MET A 180 -58.67 12.05 -3.16
C MET A 180 -59.84 12.85 -2.58
N LYS A 181 -60.80 13.19 -3.43
CA LYS A 181 -62.02 13.89 -3.05
C LYS A 181 -63.12 12.86 -2.76
N VAL A 182 -63.98 13.19 -1.80
CA VAL A 182 -65.28 12.51 -1.59
C VAL A 182 -66.29 13.15 -2.52
#